data_AF-A0A359IIN5-F1
#
_entry.id   AF-A0A359IIN5-F1
#
_cell.length_a   1.000
_cell.length_b   1.000
_cell.length_c   1.000
_cell.angle_alpha   90.00
_cell.angle_beta   90.00
_cell.angle_gamma   90.00
#
_symmetry.space_group_name_H-M   'P 1'
#
loop_
_entity.id
_entity.type
_entity.pdbx_description
1 polymer ?
#
loop_
_entity_poly.entity_id
_entity_poly.type
_entity_poly.pdbx_seq_one_letter_code
_entity_poly.pdbx_strand_id
1 'polypeptide(L)' 'MIGQKDRPHYHTSNNQTLKTDSKGVTRYTYDSLNRLESVTEPVENGYIRSTKYAYDKADNRLTTTVIASGS' A
#
# COMPACT_ATOMS: atom_id res chain seq x y z
N MET A 1 13.42 -2.81 35.12
CA MET A 1 13.35 -3.95 34.18
C MET A 1 11.95 -3.99 33.57
N ILE A 2 11.85 -3.68 32.28
CA ILE A 2 10.95 -4.24 31.24
C ILE A 2 11.46 -3.57 29.94
N GLY A 3 12.17 -4.26 29.06
CA GLY A 3 11.56 -5.13 28.07
C GLY A 3 11.56 -4.39 26.73
N GLN A 4 12.64 -4.58 25.98
CA GLN A 4 12.89 -4.00 24.66
C GLN A 4 11.68 -4.14 23.74
N LYS A 5 11.36 -3.08 23.01
CA LYS A 5 10.79 -3.22 21.67
C LYS A 5 11.65 -2.37 20.76
N ASP A 6 12.61 -3.04 20.13
CA ASP A 6 13.28 -2.58 18.94
C ASP A 6 12.25 -1.93 18.02
N ARG A 7 12.28 -0.60 17.97
CA ARG A 7 11.65 0.13 16.88
C ARG A 7 12.65 0.04 15.76
N PRO A 8 12.45 -0.76 14.70
CA PRO A 8 13.27 -0.58 13.52
C PRO A 8 13.09 0.88 13.12
N HIS A 9 14.18 1.64 13.17
CA HIS A 9 14.28 2.94 12.52
C HIS A 9 14.04 2.67 11.04
N TYR A 10 12.78 2.73 10.62
CA TYR A 10 12.46 2.85 9.21
C TYR A 10 13.00 4.21 8.80
N HIS A 11 14.07 4.18 8.00
CA HIS A 11 14.48 5.29 7.17
C HIS A 11 13.20 5.92 6.60
N THR A 12 12.95 7.17 6.96
CA THR A 12 11.74 7.89 6.60
C THR A 12 11.73 8.18 5.11
N SER A 13 11.37 7.19 4.30
CA SER A 13 10.61 7.48 3.09
C SER A 13 9.32 8.12 3.57
N ASN A 14 9.06 9.38 3.20
CA ASN A 14 7.77 10.06 3.43
C ASN A 14 6.65 9.44 2.57
N ASN A 15 6.66 8.13 2.42
CA ASN A 15 5.72 7.37 1.64
C ASN A 15 4.51 7.10 2.52
N GLN A 16 3.40 7.68 2.12
CA GLN A 16 2.14 7.55 2.84
C GLN A 16 1.67 6.10 2.77
N THR A 17 1.92 5.31 3.81
CA THR A 17 1.51 3.91 3.88
C THR A 17 0.03 3.75 4.20
N LEU A 18 -0.60 4.80 4.74
CA LEU A 18 -2.00 4.83 5.14
C LEU A 18 -2.62 6.19 4.85
N LYS A 19 -3.84 6.18 4.31
CA LYS A 19 -4.71 7.35 4.19
C LYS A 19 -6.06 6.99 4.80
N THR A 20 -6.55 7.83 5.69
CA THR A 20 -7.91 7.68 6.24
C THR A 20 -8.74 8.86 5.78
N ASP A 21 -9.87 8.59 5.16
CA ASP A 21 -10.87 9.60 4.80
C ASP A 21 -12.28 9.12 5.13
N SER A 22 -13.31 9.88 4.73
CA SER A 22 -14.71 9.55 5.00
C SER A 22 -15.19 8.25 4.34
N LYS A 23 -14.46 7.71 3.36
CA LYS A 23 -14.74 6.44 2.69
C LYS A 23 -14.06 5.26 3.40
N GLY A 24 -13.07 5.52 4.25
CA GLY A 24 -12.39 4.53 5.09
C GLY A 24 -10.87 4.61 4.96
N VAL A 25 -10.20 3.47 5.13
CA VAL A 25 -8.74 3.38 5.18
C VAL A 25 -8.18 2.85 3.85
N THR A 26 -7.45 3.69 3.13
CA THR A 26 -6.62 3.28 2.00
C THR A 26 -5.22 2.92 2.47
N ARG A 27 -4.71 1.77 2.02
CA ARG A 27 -3.40 1.24 2.36
C ARG A 27 -2.51 1.23 1.12
N TYR A 28 -1.27 1.67 1.27
CA TYR A 28 -0.28 1.70 0.20
C TYR A 28 0.93 0.83 0.60
N THR A 29 1.40 0.00 -0.32
CA THR A 29 2.69 -0.70 -0.20
C THR A 29 3.63 -0.20 -1.28
N TYR A 30 4.92 -0.22 -0.98
CA TYR A 30 5.95 0.25 -1.89
C TYR A 30 7.03 -0.82 -2.03
N ASP A 31 7.62 -0.91 -3.22
CA ASP A 31 8.77 -1.77 -3.45
C ASP A 31 10.06 -1.16 -2.86
N SER A 32 11.17 -1.88 -2.97
CA SER A 32 12.48 -1.45 -2.46
C SER A 32 13.03 -0.17 -3.12
N LEU A 33 12.48 0.22 -4.27
CA LEU A 33 12.80 1.46 -4.98
C LEU A 33 11.81 2.58 -4.64
N ASN A 34 10.98 2.39 -3.62
CA ASN A 34 10.03 3.36 -3.11
C ASN A 34 8.88 3.66 -4.09
N ARG A 35 8.58 2.74 -5.00
CA ARG A 35 7.51 2.84 -6.01
C ARG A 35 6.27 2.11 -5.54
N LEU A 36 5.09 2.63 -5.91
CA LEU A 36 3.82 2.10 -5.43
C LEU A 36 3.56 0.69 -5.95
N GLU A 37 3.65 -0.32 -5.08
CA GLU A 37 3.46 -1.73 -5.43
C GLU A 37 1.99 -2.15 -5.28
N SER A 38 1.28 -1.65 -4.28
CA SER A 38 -0.14 -1.94 -4.10
C SER A 38 -0.92 -0.82 -3.43
N VAL A 39 -2.18 -0.67 -3.84
CA VAL A 39 -3.20 0.15 -3.19
C VAL A 39 -4.34 -0.76 -2.78
N THR A 40 -4.79 -0.69 -1.55
CA THR A 40 -6.04 -1.32 -1.10
C THR A 40 -6.94 -0.24 -0.54
N GLU A 41 -8.08 -0.01 -1.19
CA GLU A 41 -9.01 1.06 -0.86
C GLU A 41 -10.44 0.52 -0.67
N PRO A 42 -11.20 1.08 0.28
CA PRO A 42 -12.63 0.85 0.32
C PRO A 42 -13.30 1.54 -0.86
N VAL A 43 -14.23 0.83 -1.49
CA VAL A 43 -15.14 1.38 -2.50
C VAL A 43 -16.56 1.37 -1.95
N GLU A 44 -17.51 1.94 -2.71
CA GLU A 44 -18.91 2.02 -2.29
C GLU A 44 -19.49 0.66 -1.91
N ASN A 45 -20.50 0.66 -1.03
CA ASN A 45 -21.22 -0.53 -0.58
C ASN A 45 -20.35 -1.57 0.17
N GLY A 46 -19.25 -1.13 0.79
CA GLY A 46 -18.40 -1.99 1.64
C GLY A 46 -17.50 -2.96 0.86
N TYR A 47 -17.45 -2.84 -0.46
CA TYR A 47 -16.51 -3.58 -1.29
C TYR A 47 -15.10 -3.04 -1.07
N ILE A 48 -14.09 -3.91 -1.24
CA ILE A 48 -12.68 -3.50 -1.19
C ILE A 48 -12.08 -3.71 -2.57
N ARG A 49 -11.37 -2.69 -3.05
CA ARG A 49 -10.57 -2.76 -4.27
C ARG A 49 -9.10 -2.83 -3.90
N SER A 50 -8.42 -3.87 -4.37
CA SER A 50 -6.96 -3.95 -4.34
C SER A 50 -6.42 -3.81 -5.76
N THR A 51 -5.47 -2.90 -5.94
CA THR A 51 -4.74 -2.69 -7.18
C THR A 51 -3.27 -3.01 -6.92
N LYS A 52 -2.65 -3.82 -7.77
CA LYS A 52 -1.22 -4.13 -7.72
C LYS A 52 -0.52 -3.61 -8.97
N TYR A 53 0.68 -3.08 -8.79
CA TYR A 53 1.54 -2.60 -9.86
C TYR A 53 2.84 -3.39 -9.86
N ALA A 54 3.28 -3.78 -11.05
CA ALA A 54 4.61 -4.33 -11.27
C ALA A 54 5.40 -3.35 -12.14
N TYR A 55 6.70 -3.30 -11.93
CA TYR A 55 7.62 -2.44 -12.68
C TYR A 55 8.81 -3.25 -13.18
N ASP A 56 9.35 -2.87 -14.33
CA ASP A 56 10.63 -3.39 -14.78
C ASP A 56 11.82 -2.66 -14.10
N LYS A 57 13.03 -3.07 -14.48
CA LYS A 57 14.28 -2.48 -13.99
C LYS A 57 14.55 -1.07 -14.55
N ALA A 58 13.86 -0.69 -15.62
CA ALA A 58 13.96 0.63 -16.26
C ALA A 58 12.85 1.58 -15.78
N ASP A 59 12.11 1.20 -14.74
CA ASP A 59 11.02 1.96 -14.13
C ASP A 59 9.73 2.05 -14.94
N ASN A 60 9.57 1.18 -15.95
CA ASN A 60 8.33 1.10 -16.70
C ASN A 60 7.32 0.23 -15.95
N ARG A 61 6.08 0.69 -15.85
CA ARG A 61 4.97 -0.06 -15.25
C ARG A 61 4.54 -1.20 -16.18
N LEU A 62 4.79 -2.44 -15.76
CA LEU A 62 4.56 -3.65 -16.56
C LEU A 62 3.10 -4.09 -16.58
N THR A 63 2.40 -4.04 -15.44
CA THR A 63 1.00 -4.51 -15.36
C THR A 63 0.24 -3.86 -14.19
N THR A 64 -1.09 -3.86 -14.30
CA THR A 64 -2.01 -3.47 -13.23
C THR A 64 -2.98 -4.62 -13.01
N THR A 65 -2.94 -5.27 -11.85
CA THR A 65 -3.93 -6.28 -11.46
C THR A 65 -4.93 -5.63 -10.52
N VAL A 66 -6.22 -5.64 -10.89
CA VAL A 66 -7.31 -5.16 -10.03
C VAL A 66 -8.07 -6.37 -9.51
N ILE A 67 -8.14 -6.50 -8.19
CA ILE A 67 -8.98 -7.48 -7.50
C ILE A 67 -10.04 -6.69 -6.75
N ALA A 68 -11.29 -6.84 -7.13
CA ALA A 68 -12.43 -6.33 -6.37
C ALA A 68 -13.04 -7.50 -5.60
N SER A 69 -13.00 -7.42 -4.28
CA SER A 69 -13.62 -8.43 -3.41
C SER A 69 -14.87 -7.83 -2.79
N GLY A 70 -16.01 -8.44 -3.09
CA GLY A 70 -17.29 -8.16 -2.47
C GLY A 70 -17.65 -9.18 -1.42
N SER A 71 -18.38 -8.75 -0.40
CA SER A 71 -19.16 -9.66 0.46
C SER A 71 -20.40 -10.15 -0.29
#